data_AF-X1HBG4-F1
#
_entry.id   AF-X1HBG4-F1
#
_cell.length_a   1.000
_cell.length_b   1.000
_cell.length_c   1.000
_cell.angle_alpha   90.00
_cell.angle_beta   90.00
_cell.angle_gamma   90.00
#
_symmetry.space_group_name_H-M   'P 1'
#
loop_
_entity.id
_entity.type
_entity.pdbx_description
1 polymer ?
#
loop_
_entity_poly.entity_id
_entity_poly.type
_entity_poly.pdbx_seq_one_letter_code
_entity_poly.pdbx_strand_id
1 'polypeptide(L)'
;MARQIMHIDLDAFFVSVEQVLNPELKDKPVVVGGRPDRRGVVAAASYEARAFGLHAGMPLSTASRLCPQATFIEGSFSKYRDASQKFMAILADFSPFLEPVGLDEAYLD
;
A
#
# COMPACT_ATOMS: atom_id res chain seq x y z
N MET A 1 25.84 -8.35 -24.16
CA MET A 1 24.48 -8.66 -23.69
C MET A 1 23.76 -7.33 -23.44
N ALA A 2 22.46 -7.26 -23.67
CA ALA A 2 21.69 -6.04 -23.40
C ALA A 2 21.45 -5.88 -21.89
N ARG A 3 21.39 -4.64 -21.41
CA ARG A 3 21.06 -4.29 -20.02
C ARG A 3 19.62 -4.72 -19.70
N GLN A 4 19.38 -5.27 -18.51
CA GLN A 4 18.05 -5.72 -18.07
C GLN A 4 17.63 -4.90 -16.86
N ILE A 5 16.66 -4.02 -17.03
CA ILE A 5 16.14 -3.19 -15.93
C ILE A 5 14.80 -3.75 -15.48
N MET A 6 14.69 -4.07 -14.20
CA MET A 6 13.47 -4.51 -13.55
C MET A 6 12.89 -3.36 -12.73
N HIS A 7 11.61 -3.06 -12.94
CA HIS A 7 10.84 -2.22 -12.03
C HIS A 7 10.06 -3.13 -11.08
N ILE A 8 10.18 -2.90 -9.78
CA ILE A 8 9.53 -3.70 -8.75
C ILE A 8 8.68 -2.74 -7.91
N ASP A 9 7.40 -3.07 -7.76
CA ASP A 9 6.37 -2.26 -7.07
C ASP A 9 5.54 -3.20 -6.18
N LEU A 10 5.36 -2.86 -4.91
CA LEU A 10 4.61 -3.68 -3.95
C LEU A 10 3.10 -3.43 -4.02
N ASP A 11 2.36 -4.53 -4.18
CA ASP A 11 0.90 -4.52 -4.25
C ASP A 11 0.23 -3.90 -3.02
N ALA A 12 -0.59 -2.87 -3.27
CA ALA A 12 -1.43 -2.20 -2.27
C ALA A 12 -0.69 -1.90 -0.94
N PHE A 13 0.56 -1.44 -1.04
CA PHE A 13 1.58 -1.50 0.01
C PHE A 13 1.08 -1.19 1.44
N PHE A 14 0.46 -0.02 1.68
CA PHE A 14 0.02 0.34 3.04
C PHE A 14 -1.02 -0.62 3.62
N VAL A 15 -1.93 -1.11 2.78
CA VAL A 15 -2.93 -2.12 3.19
C VAL A 15 -2.24 -3.45 3.47
N SER A 16 -1.33 -3.86 2.59
CA SER A 16 -0.58 -5.12 2.75
C SER A 16 0.22 -5.13 4.05
N VAL A 17 0.83 -4.00 4.44
CA VAL A 17 1.51 -3.86 5.74
C VAL A 17 0.53 -4.02 6.90
N GLU A 18 -0.65 -3.37 6.86
CA GLU A 18 -1.64 -3.51 7.93
C GLU A 18 -2.21 -4.94 8.01
N GLN A 19 -2.39 -5.64 6.87
CA GLN A 19 -2.85 -7.04 6.83
C GLN A 19 -1.79 -8.03 7.36
N VAL A 20 -0.50 -7.75 7.18
CA VAL A 20 0.58 -8.55 7.78
C VAL A 20 0.57 -8.40 9.31
N LEU A 21 0.32 -7.19 9.81
CA LEU A 21 0.31 -6.89 11.25
C LEU A 21 -1.00 -7.29 11.94
N ASN A 22 -2.11 -7.30 11.21
CA ASN A 22 -3.40 -7.77 11.69
C ASN A 22 -4.04 -8.73 10.66
N PRO A 23 -3.82 -10.05 10.83
CA PRO A 23 -4.35 -11.07 9.93
C PRO A 23 -5.88 -11.07 9.81
N GLU A 24 -6.62 -10.51 10.77
CA GLU A 24 -8.09 -10.42 10.69
C GLU A 24 -8.56 -9.48 9.57
N LEU A 25 -7.66 -8.66 8.99
CA LEU A 25 -7.95 -7.75 7.88
C LEU A 25 -7.85 -8.41 6.50
N LYS A 26 -7.37 -9.65 6.42
CA LYS A 26 -7.31 -10.40 5.16
C LYS A 26 -8.70 -10.70 4.63
N ASP A 27 -8.84 -10.71 3.32
CA ASP A 27 -10.09 -10.98 2.59
C ASP A 27 -11.25 -10.03 2.95
N LYS A 28 -10.94 -8.86 3.52
CA LYS A 28 -11.90 -7.83 3.90
C LYS A 28 -11.63 -6.53 3.15
N PRO A 29 -12.66 -5.72 2.83
CA PRO A 29 -12.46 -4.38 2.30
C PRO A 29 -11.77 -3.50 3.35
N VAL A 30 -10.50 -3.18 3.11
CA VAL A 30 -9.68 -2.30 3.95
C VAL A 30 -9.25 -1.07 3.16
N VAL A 31 -9.27 0.07 3.85
CA VAL A 31 -8.83 1.38 3.38
C VAL A 31 -7.86 1.97 4.38
N VAL A 32 -6.68 2.37 3.89
CA VAL A 32 -5.78 3.26 4.62
C VAL A 32 -6.00 4.67 4.10
N GLY A 33 -6.18 5.63 5.01
CA GLY A 33 -6.37 7.04 4.63
C GLY A 33 -6.87 7.93 5.76
N GLY A 34 -7.22 7.34 6.91
CA GLY A 34 -7.82 8.04 8.04
C GLY A 34 -9.32 7.74 8.17
N ARG A 35 -10.02 8.58 8.94
CA ARG A 35 -11.43 8.36 9.24
C ARG A 35 -12.36 8.99 8.20
N PRO A 36 -13.49 8.34 7.85
CA PRO A 36 -14.42 8.84 6.82
C PRO A 36 -15.24 10.06 7.24
N ASP A 37 -15.33 10.38 8.54
CA ASP A 37 -15.98 11.57 9.09
C ASP A 37 -15.08 12.82 9.04
N ARG A 38 -13.80 12.66 8.67
CA ARG A 38 -12.84 13.76 8.51
C ARG A 38 -12.54 14.03 7.04
N ARG A 39 -12.06 15.24 6.76
CA ARG A 39 -11.57 15.57 5.40
C ARG A 39 -10.27 14.81 5.14
N GLY A 40 -10.31 13.89 4.18
CA GLY A 40 -9.17 13.08 3.78
C GLY A 40 -9.50 12.29 2.52
N VAL A 41 -8.49 11.59 2.00
CA VAL A 41 -8.59 10.73 0.83
C VAL A 41 -8.06 9.34 1.14
N VAL A 42 -8.49 8.35 0.36
CA VAL A 42 -7.93 7.00 0.34
C VAL A 42 -6.46 7.10 -0.05
N ALA A 43 -5.56 6.72 0.86
CA ALA A 43 -4.13 6.59 0.58
C ALA A 43 -3.84 5.26 -0.11
N ALA A 44 -4.46 4.17 0.36
CA ALA A 44 -4.43 2.86 -0.29
C ALA A 44 -5.73 2.09 -0.02
N ALA A 45 -6.11 1.24 -0.97
CA ALA A 45 -7.27 0.37 -0.87
C ALA A 45 -6.88 -1.07 -1.21
N SER A 46 -7.36 -2.00 -0.39
CA SER A 46 -7.32 -3.45 -0.61
C SER A 46 -7.98 -3.83 -1.93
N TYR A 47 -7.65 -4.99 -2.50
CA TYR A 47 -8.31 -5.48 -3.71
C TYR A 47 -9.81 -5.69 -3.49
N GLU A 48 -10.20 -6.15 -2.30
CA GLU A 48 -11.57 -6.32 -1.87
C GLU A 48 -12.32 -4.98 -1.85
N ALA A 49 -11.68 -3.90 -1.38
CA ALA A 49 -12.26 -2.56 -1.45
C ALA A 49 -12.32 -2.02 -2.89
N ARG A 50 -11.31 -2.31 -3.72
CA ARG A 50 -11.28 -1.91 -5.14
C ARG A 50 -12.42 -2.53 -5.94
N ALA A 51 -12.90 -3.72 -5.56
CA ALA A 51 -14.07 -4.35 -6.17
C ALA A 51 -15.36 -3.51 -6.00
N PHE A 52 -15.42 -2.64 -4.99
CA PHE A 52 -16.51 -1.65 -4.79
C PHE A 52 -16.23 -0.31 -5.47
N GLY A 53 -15.17 -0.21 -6.27
CA GLY A 53 -14.76 0.99 -6.99
C GLY A 53 -13.91 1.96 -6.18
N LEU A 54 -13.46 1.59 -4.97
CA LEU A 54 -12.56 2.43 -4.18
C LEU A 54 -11.17 2.47 -4.81
N HIS A 55 -10.54 3.64 -4.86
CA HIS A 55 -9.20 3.84 -5.40
C HIS A 55 -8.46 4.96 -4.67
N ALA A 56 -7.13 4.99 -4.81
CA ALA A 56 -6.30 6.05 -4.23
C ALA A 56 -6.76 7.43 -4.71
N GLY A 57 -6.69 8.43 -3.83
CA GLY A 57 -7.14 9.80 -4.08
C GLY A 57 -8.66 10.01 -3.95
N MET A 58 -9.47 8.95 -3.83
CA MET A 58 -10.91 9.09 -3.59
C MET A 58 -11.19 9.73 -2.21
N PRO A 59 -12.13 10.68 -2.08
CA PRO A 59 -12.53 11.20 -0.77
C PRO A 59 -13.05 10.09 0.16
N LEU A 60 -12.61 10.08 1.42
CA LEU A 60 -12.99 9.03 2.37
C LEU A 60 -14.51 8.97 2.64
N SER A 61 -15.19 10.12 2.60
CA SER A 61 -16.64 10.21 2.71
C SER A 61 -17.37 9.59 1.52
N THR A 62 -16.76 9.61 0.32
CA THR A 62 -17.28 8.90 -0.85
C THR A 62 -16.99 7.40 -0.73
N ALA A 63 -15.77 7.04 -0.33
CA ALA A 63 -15.36 5.65 -0.13
C ALA A 63 -16.27 4.93 0.88
N SER A 64 -16.61 5.58 2.01
CA SER A 64 -17.49 4.99 3.03
C SER A 64 -18.94 4.83 2.56
N ARG A 65 -19.41 5.68 1.64
CA ARG A 65 -20.73 5.52 1.01
C ARG A 65 -20.74 4.37 0.01
N LEU A 66 -19.66 4.18 -0.75
CA LEU A 66 -19.55 3.11 -1.75
C LEU A 66 -19.34 1.74 -1.10
N CYS A 67 -18.60 1.68 0.01
CA CYS A 67 -18.33 0.46 0.75
C CYS A 67 -18.51 0.68 2.27
N PRO A 68 -19.76 0.71 2.79
CA PRO A 68 -20.05 0.97 4.21
C PRO A 68 -19.44 -0.03 5.18
N GLN A 69 -19.18 -1.25 4.71
CA GLN A 69 -18.55 -2.32 5.47
C GLN A 69 -17.01 -2.26 5.48
N ALA A 70 -16.40 -1.29 4.77
CA ALA A 70 -14.95 -1.17 4.74
C ALA A 70 -14.37 -0.78 6.10
N THR A 71 -13.24 -1.38 6.44
CA THR A 71 -12.44 -1.00 7.61
C THR A 71 -11.52 0.15 7.24
N PHE A 72 -11.70 1.30 7.90
CA PHE A 72 -10.89 2.49 7.69
C PHE A 72 -9.80 2.61 8.76
N ILE A 73 -8.56 2.71 8.31
CA ILE A 73 -7.37 2.73 9.18
C ILE A 73 -6.66 4.08 9.03
N GLU A 74 -6.35 4.70 10.17
CA GLU A 74 -5.36 5.78 10.25
C GLU A 74 -3.98 5.17 10.08
N GLY A 75 -3.36 5.40 8.92
CA GLY A 75 -2.08 4.79 8.59
C GLY A 75 -0.93 5.26 9.47
N SER A 76 0.06 4.39 9.67
CA SER A 76 1.26 4.70 10.45
C SER A 76 2.51 4.68 9.58
N PHE A 77 3.08 5.87 9.31
CA PHE A 77 4.21 6.01 8.41
C PHE A 77 5.50 5.33 8.93
N SER A 78 5.64 5.15 10.25
CA SER A 78 6.75 4.39 10.82
C SER A 78 6.69 2.92 10.42
N LYS A 79 5.53 2.27 10.55
CA LYS A 79 5.33 0.87 10.13
C LYS A 79 5.66 0.68 8.64
N TYR A 80 5.22 1.63 7.81
CA TYR A 80 5.44 1.57 6.36
C TYR A 80 6.91 1.76 6.01
N ARG A 81 7.62 2.65 6.71
CA ARG A 81 9.06 2.82 6.54
C ARG A 81 9.83 1.57 6.96
N ASP A 82 9.45 0.92 8.06
CA ASP A 82 10.10 -0.30 8.52
C ASP A 82 9.91 -1.46 7.52
N ALA A 83 8.71 -1.57 6.93
CA ALA A 83 8.44 -2.55 5.87
C ALA A 83 9.22 -2.24 4.59
N SER A 84 9.27 -0.97 4.18
CA SER A 84 10.05 -0.49 3.03
C SER A 84 11.54 -0.82 3.16
N GLN A 85 12.14 -0.57 4.34
CA GLN A 85 13.55 -0.89 4.59
C GLN A 85 13.84 -2.38 4.42
N LYS A 86 12.94 -3.26 4.88
CA LYS A 86 13.09 -4.71 4.69
C LYS A 86 12.98 -5.08 3.22
N PHE A 87 12.04 -4.49 2.49
CA PHE A 87 11.90 -4.70 1.05
C PHE A 87 13.17 -4.27 0.29
N MET A 88 13.69 -3.07 0.55
CA MET A 88 14.90 -2.57 -0.09
C MET A 88 16.14 -3.40 0.26
N ALA A 89 16.25 -3.87 1.50
CA ALA A 89 17.34 -4.76 1.91
C ALA A 89 17.31 -6.08 1.14
N ILE A 90 16.13 -6.66 0.92
CA ILE A 90 15.96 -7.87 0.11
C ILE A 90 16.43 -7.60 -1.32
N LEU A 91 16.04 -6.47 -1.94
CA LEU A 91 16.47 -6.16 -3.31
C LEU A 91 17.98 -5.95 -3.43
N ALA A 92 18.61 -5.34 -2.41
CA ALA A 92 20.05 -5.10 -2.39
C ALA A 92 20.89 -6.40 -2.36
N ASP A 93 20.30 -7.54 -1.96
CA ASP A 93 20.95 -8.84 -2.02
C ASP A 93 21.05 -9.39 -3.46
N PHE A 94 20.24 -8.90 -4.40
CA PHE A 94 20.20 -9.38 -5.80
C PHE A 94 21.09 -8.56 -6.74
N SER A 95 21.22 -7.25 -6.52
CA SER A 95 22.09 -6.40 -7.31
C SER A 95 22.59 -5.20 -6.51
N PRO A 96 23.85 -4.75 -6.72
CA PRO A 96 24.34 -3.49 -6.18
C PRO A 96 23.74 -2.26 -6.88
N PHE A 97 23.08 -2.42 -8.03
CA PHE A 97 22.46 -1.34 -8.79
C PHE A 97 20.96 -1.24 -8.47
N LEU A 98 20.67 -0.73 -7.27
CA LEU A 98 19.32 -0.50 -6.77
C LEU A 98 19.02 1.01 -6.72
N GLU A 99 17.91 1.42 -7.31
CA GLU A 99 17.42 2.80 -7.27
C GLU A 99 15.99 2.85 -6.67
N PRO A 100 15.85 3.13 -5.36
CA PRO A 100 14.55 3.33 -4.74
C PRO A 100 13.87 4.60 -5.26
N VAL A 101 12.60 4.49 -5.66
CA VAL A 101 11.78 5.62 -6.15
C VAL A 101 10.78 6.08 -5.09
N GLY A 102 10.34 5.14 -4.24
CA GLY A 102 9.35 5.38 -3.19
C GLY A 102 9.53 4.45 -1.99
N LEU A 103 8.46 4.27 -1.21
CA LEU A 103 8.48 3.31 -0.10
C LEU A 103 8.33 1.86 -0.60
N ASP A 104 7.62 1.67 -1.68
CA ASP A 104 7.17 0.40 -2.24
C ASP A 104 7.76 0.07 -3.61
N GLU A 105 8.52 0.98 -4.20
CA GLU A 105 8.99 0.85 -5.57
C GLU A 105 10.49 1.13 -5.73
N ALA A 106 11.13 0.33 -6.57
CA ALA A 106 12.53 0.50 -6.95
C ALA A 106 12.84 -0.06 -8.34
N TYR A 107 13.85 0.51 -8.99
CA TYR A 107 14.49 -0.08 -10.16
C TYR A 107 15.71 -0.92 -9.74
N LEU A 108 15.90 -2.04 -10.41
CA LEU A 108 17.04 -2.94 -10.25
C LEU A 108 17.67 -3.24 -11.63
N ASP A 109 18.99 -3.21 -11.71
CA ASP A 109 19.79 -3.59 -12.89
C ASP A 109 20.64 -4.83 -12.64
#